data_AF-A0A7R9RQU2-F1
#
_entry.id   AF-A0A7R9RQU2-F1
#
_cell.length_a   1.000
_cell.length_b   1.000
_cell.length_c   1.000
_cell.angle_alpha   90.00
_cell.angle_beta   90.00
_cell.angle_gamma   90.00
#
_symmetry.space_group_name_H-M   'P 1'
#
loop_
_entity.id
_entity.type
_entity.pdbx_description
1 polymer ?
#
loop_
_entity_poly.entity_id
_entity_poly.type
_entity_poly.pdbx_seq_one_letter_code
_entity_poly.pdbx_strand_id
1 'polypeptide(L)'
;DYRIMEVSPPLTILTLNIRGFLKKQRLLTNLVNMQKPQILLLQETYQIQPVFMAGYKTFLLPARTRDNNQQPYRGLITFVKNNILCSGGPVNPR
;
A
#
# COMPACT_ATOMS: atom_id res chain seq x y z
N ASP A 1 2.79 -8.48 12.30
CA ASP A 1 1.41 -8.99 12.21
C ASP A 1 0.75 -8.48 10.95
N TYR A 2 0.25 -9.38 10.09
CA TYR A 2 -0.55 -9.03 8.92
C TYR A 2 -1.93 -9.68 9.03
N ARG A 3 -2.92 -9.08 8.37
CA ARG A 3 -4.29 -9.58 8.29
C ARG A 3 -4.72 -9.60 6.82
N ILE A 4 -5.40 -10.66 6.41
CA ILE A 4 -6.00 -10.79 5.08
C ILE A 4 -7.51 -10.69 5.28
N MET A 5 -8.15 -9.81 4.54
CA MET A 5 -9.59 -9.66 4.49
C MET A 5 -10.07 -9.99 3.09
N GLU A 6 -10.97 -10.97 2.99
CA GLU A 6 -11.72 -11.28 1.78
C GLU A 6 -13.08 -10.60 1.90
N VAL A 7 -13.39 -9.68 0.97
CA VAL A 7 -14.64 -8.89 1.03
C VAL A 7 -15.71 -9.48 0.11
N SER A 8 -15.29 -9.95 -1.06
CA SER A 8 -16.10 -10.73 -2.01
C SER A 8 -15.13 -11.41 -2.98
N PRO A 9 -15.44 -12.57 -3.60
CA PRO A 9 -14.68 -13.01 -4.76
C PRO A 9 -14.88 -11.93 -5.85
N PRO A 10 -13.84 -11.28 -6.43
CA PRO A 10 -12.40 -11.56 -6.44
C PRO A 10 -11.53 -10.45 -5.77
N LEU A 11 -11.99 -9.81 -4.69
CA LEU A 11 -11.31 -8.71 -4.00
C LEU A 11 -10.67 -9.17 -2.67
N THR A 12 -9.34 -9.32 -2.67
CA THR A 12 -8.53 -9.61 -1.49
C THR A 12 -7.77 -8.36 -1.03
N ILE A 13 -7.91 -8.02 0.24
CA ILE A 13 -7.24 -6.88 0.88
C ILE A 13 -6.25 -7.42 1.90
N LEU A 14 -4.98 -7.06 1.75
CA LEU A 14 -3.91 -7.40 2.68
C LEU A 14 -3.53 -6.15 3.48
N THR A 15 -3.62 -6.22 4.80
CA THR A 15 -3.18 -5.14 5.70
C THR A 15 -1.98 -5.60 6.52
N LEU A 16 -0.91 -4.81 6.53
CA LEU A 16 0.33 -5.12 7.24
C LEU A 16 0.86 -3.87 7.94
N ASN A 17 1.13 -4.00 9.24
CA ASN A 17 2.02 -3.06 9.92
C ASN A 17 3.48 -3.48 9.63
N ILE A 18 4.16 -2.70 8.77
CA ILE A 18 5.47 -3.09 8.25
C ILE A 18 6.62 -2.64 9.15
N ARG A 19 6.43 -1.63 10.00
CA ARG A 19 7.49 -1.06 10.88
C ARG A 19 8.78 -0.73 10.12
N GLY A 20 8.66 0.06 9.06
CA GLY A 20 9.74 0.47 8.16
C GLY A 20 9.77 -0.31 6.86
N PHE A 21 9.38 0.37 5.77
CA PHE A 21 9.25 -0.23 4.44
C PHE A 21 10.59 -0.72 3.87
N LEU A 22 11.63 0.14 3.86
CA LEU A 22 12.92 -0.17 3.25
C LEU A 22 13.59 -1.42 3.85
N LYS A 23 13.46 -1.61 5.17
CA LYS A 23 14.04 -2.76 5.87
C LYS A 23 13.35 -4.09 5.54
N LYS A 24 12.11 -4.05 5.03
CA LYS A 24 11.27 -5.24 4.81
C LYS A 24 10.81 -5.42 3.37
N GLN A 25 11.45 -4.77 2.41
CA GLN A 25 11.06 -4.84 1.00
C GLN A 25 11.08 -6.28 0.47
N ARG A 26 12.09 -7.09 0.84
CA ARG A 26 12.17 -8.51 0.43
C ARG A 26 11.03 -9.36 1.00
N LEU A 27 10.71 -9.16 2.28
CA LEU A 27 9.57 -9.84 2.93
C LEU A 27 8.26 -9.47 2.24
N LEU A 28 8.08 -8.17 1.95
CA LEU A 28 6.90 -7.65 1.28
C LEU A 28 6.71 -8.26 -0.11
N THR A 29 7.77 -8.30 -0.92
CA THR A 29 7.72 -8.90 -2.27
C THR A 29 7.28 -10.36 -2.22
N ASN A 30 7.85 -11.15 -1.31
CA ASN A 30 7.47 -12.55 -1.16
C ASN A 30 5.99 -12.70 -0.77
N LEU A 31 5.54 -11.90 0.19
CA LEU A 31 4.17 -11.97 0.70
C LEU A 31 3.15 -11.52 -0.36
N VAL A 32 3.46 -10.49 -1.15
CA VAL A 32 2.65 -10.07 -2.31
C VAL A 32 2.58 -11.16 -3.37
N ASN A 33 3.68 -11.84 -3.67
CA ASN A 33 3.70 -12.92 -4.67
C ASN A 33 2.87 -14.14 -4.26
N MET A 34 2.87 -14.48 -2.96
CA MET A 34 2.09 -15.61 -2.44
C MET A 34 0.60 -15.27 -2.35
N GLN A 35 0.26 -14.12 -1.75
CA GLN A 35 -1.13 -13.77 -1.47
C GLN A 35 -1.84 -13.11 -2.65
N LYS A 36 -1.08 -12.58 -3.62
CA LYS A 36 -1.58 -11.89 -4.81
C LYS A 36 -2.71 -10.88 -4.52
N PRO A 37 -2.61 -10.04 -3.47
CA PRO A 37 -3.70 -9.16 -3.05
C PRO A 37 -4.07 -8.17 -4.16
N GLN A 38 -5.32 -7.71 -4.16
CA GLN A 38 -5.80 -6.65 -5.06
C GLN A 38 -5.55 -5.28 -4.42
N ILE A 39 -5.65 -5.20 -3.10
CA ILE A 39 -5.32 -4.01 -2.31
C ILE A 39 -4.34 -4.41 -1.21
N LEU A 40 -3.27 -3.63 -1.05
CA LEU A 40 -2.28 -3.78 0.00
C LEU A 40 -2.18 -2.48 0.81
N LEU A 41 -2.47 -2.56 2.09
CA LEU A 41 -2.41 -1.46 3.05
C LEU A 41 -1.21 -1.65 3.98
N LEU A 42 -0.25 -0.74 3.90
CA LEU A 42 0.94 -0.75 4.74
C LEU A 42 0.88 0.40 5.75
N GLN A 43 1.03 0.07 7.03
CA GLN A 43 1.10 1.02 8.13
C GLN A 43 2.52 1.08 8.71
N GLU A 44 2.89 2.20 9.32
CA GLU A 44 4.22 2.46 9.88
C GLU A 44 5.32 2.26 8.83
N THR A 45 5.12 2.85 7.65
CA THR A 45 6.03 2.69 6.50
C THR A 45 7.31 3.50 6.65
N TYR A 46 7.25 4.60 7.42
CA TYR A 46 8.33 5.58 7.60
C TYR A 46 8.82 6.19 6.27
N GLN A 47 7.99 6.13 5.23
CA GLN A 47 8.32 6.70 3.91
C GLN A 47 7.79 8.11 3.78
N ILE A 48 8.65 9.03 3.34
CA ILE A 48 8.27 10.42 3.00
C ILE A 48 8.07 10.55 1.49
N GLN A 49 8.82 9.75 0.71
CA GLN A 49 8.76 9.78 -0.74
C GLN A 49 7.88 8.66 -1.30
N PRO A 50 7.24 8.87 -2.47
CA PRO A 50 6.49 7.84 -3.16
C PRO A 50 7.35 6.62 -3.48
N VAL A 51 6.72 5.44 -3.49
CA VAL A 51 7.37 4.18 -3.84
C VAL A 51 6.56 3.48 -4.92
N PHE A 52 7.25 2.88 -5.88
CA PHE A 52 6.62 2.22 -7.01
C PHE A 52 6.63 0.70 -6.82
N MET A 53 5.51 0.07 -7.19
CA MET A 53 5.39 -1.39 -7.29
C MET A 53 4.70 -1.71 -8.62
N ALA A 54 5.35 -2.51 -9.45
CA ALA A 54 4.82 -2.85 -10.78
C ALA A 54 3.44 -3.50 -10.70
N GLY A 55 2.52 -3.06 -11.56
CA GLY A 55 1.14 -3.58 -11.60
C GLY A 55 0.19 -2.98 -10.55
N TYR A 56 0.68 -2.08 -9.69
CA TYR A 56 -0.13 -1.37 -8.71
C TYR A 56 -0.01 0.15 -8.89
N LYS A 57 -1.11 0.84 -8.60
CA LYS A 57 -1.12 2.27 -8.31
C LYS A 57 -0.83 2.48 -6.83
N THR A 58 0.08 3.39 -6.52
CA THR A 58 0.47 3.71 -5.14
C THR A 58 -0.18 5.00 -4.67
N PHE A 59 -0.72 4.99 -3.46
CA PHE A 59 -1.14 6.16 -2.71
C PHE A 59 -0.31 6.25 -1.44
N LEU A 60 0.36 7.39 -1.24
CA LEU A 60 1.20 7.63 -0.07
C LEU A 60 0.56 8.69 0.81
N LEU A 61 0.36 8.34 2.08
CA LEU A 61 0.29 9.32 3.17
C LEU A 61 1.68 9.37 3.82
N PRO A 62 2.45 10.45 3.59
CA PRO A 62 3.85 10.48 4.00
C PRO A 62 4.00 10.38 5.52
N ALA A 63 5.11 9.76 5.94
CA ALA A 63 5.52 9.71 7.32
C ALA A 63 5.79 11.13 7.84
N ARG A 64 5.55 11.34 9.13
CA ARG A 64 5.86 12.60 9.79
C ARG A 64 7.32 12.60 10.21
N THR A 65 7.94 13.76 10.11
CA THR A 65 9.24 14.06 10.72
C THR A 65 9.00 15.01 11.88
N ARG A 66 9.82 14.92 12.94
CA ARG A 66 9.93 15.98 13.95
C ARG A 66 11.14 16.82 13.58
N ASP A 67 11.08 18.14 13.84
CA ASP A 67 12.05 19.14 13.36
C ASP A 67 13.51 18.91 13.78
N ASN A 68 13.80 17.93 14.63
CA ASN A 68 15.14 17.68 15.20
C ASN A 68 15.79 16.37 14.72
N ASN A 69 15.94 16.16 13.40
CA ASN A 69 16.63 14.99 12.83
C ASN A 69 16.16 13.61 13.34
N GLN A 70 14.95 13.53 13.90
CA GLN A 70 14.39 12.26 14.37
C GLN A 70 13.93 11.41 13.19
N GLN A 71 14.12 10.09 13.31
CA GLN A 71 13.70 9.14 12.28
C GLN A 71 12.21 9.33 11.93
N PRO A 72 11.83 9.22 10.65
CA PRO A 72 10.44 9.35 10.23
C PRO A 72 9.57 8.35 10.98
N TYR A 73 8.37 8.77 11.40
CA TYR A 73 7.43 7.94 12.15
C TYR A 73 6.04 7.97 11.48
N ARG A 74 5.24 6.93 11.75
CA ARG A 74 3.96 6.65 11.05
C ARG A 74 4.18 6.47 9.53
N GLY A 75 3.30 7.04 8.72
CA GLY A 75 3.23 6.84 7.28
C GLY A 75 2.35 5.65 6.92
N LEU A 76 1.62 5.80 5.81
CA LEU A 76 0.76 4.77 5.24
C LEU A 76 0.96 4.72 3.73
N ILE A 77 1.11 3.51 3.20
CA ILE A 77 1.15 3.29 1.75
C ILE A 77 0.03 2.34 1.40
N THR A 78 -0.77 2.71 0.42
CA THR A 78 -1.78 1.84 -0.18
C THR A 78 -1.37 1.52 -1.60
N PHE A 79 -1.29 0.24 -1.94
CA PHE A 79 -1.14 -0.23 -3.31
C PHE A 79 -2.47 -0.83 -3.77
N VAL A 80 -2.93 -0.44 -4.96
CA VAL A 80 -4.16 -0.94 -5.58
C VAL A 80 -3.81 -1.51 -6.94
N LYS A 81 -4.13 -2.77 -7.23
CA LYS A 81 -3.84 -3.37 -8.55
C LYS A 81 -4.52 -2.56 -9.65
N ASN A 82 -3.80 -2.38 -10.76
CA ASN A 82 -4.31 -1.55 -11.86
C ASN A 82 -5.60 -2.10 -12.48
N ASN A 83 -5.85 -3.41 -12.41
CA ASN A 83 -7.02 -4.05 -13.00
C ASN A 83 -8.33 -3.85 -12.21
N ILE A 84 -8.27 -3.35 -10.97
CA ILE A 84 -9.48 -3.08 -10.15
C ILE A 84 -9.79 -1.58 -10.02
N LEU A 85 -8.91 -0.72 -10.51
CA LEU A 85 -9.21 0.70 -10.61
C LEU A 85 -10.26 0.85 -11.71
N CYS A 86 -11.50 1.15 -11.32
CA CYS A 86 -12.55 1.51 -12.27
C CYS A 86 -12.00 2.62 -13.16
N SER A 87 -11.88 2.35 -14.46
CA SER A 87 -11.85 3.42 -15.44
C SER A 87 -13.14 4.21 -15.21
N GLY A 88 -13.02 5.44 -14.72
CA GLY A 88 -14.12 6.37 -14.80
C GLY A 88 -14.46 6.48 -16.28
N GLY A 89 -15.49 5.75 -16.72
CA GLY A 89 -16.15 6.07 -17.98
C GLY A 89 -16.56 7.53 -17.91
N PRO A 90 -16.60 8.26 -19.05
CA PRO A 90 -17.02 9.65 -19.04
C PRO A 90 -18.33 9.76 -18.27
N VAL A 91 -18.32 10.55 -17.20
CA VAL A 91 -19.54 10.93 -16.50
C VAL A 91 -20.34 11.73 -17.53
N ASN A 92 -21.32 11.09 -18.16
CA ASN A 92 -22.23 11.75 -19.08
C ASN A 92 -23.12 12.65 -18.22
N PRO A 93 -22.96 13.98 -18.25
CA PRO A 93 -23.84 14.87 -17.51
C PRO A 93 -25.16 14.90 -18.30
N ARG A 94 -26.13 14.08 -17.89
CA ARG A 94 -27.52 14.30 -18.27
C ARG A 94 -28.12 15.37 -17.38
#